data_AF-A0A961H5X2-F1
#
_entry.id   AF-A0A961H5X2-F1
#
_cell.length_a   1.000
_cell.length_b   1.000
_cell.length_c   1.000
_cell.angle_alpha   90.00
_cell.angle_beta   90.00
_cell.angle_gamma   90.00
#
_symmetry.space_group_name_H-M   'P 1'
#
loop_
_entity.id
_entity.type
_entity.pdbx_description
1 polymer ?
#
loop_
_entity_poly.entity_id
_entity_poly.type
_entity_poly.pdbx_seq_one_letter_code
_entity_poly.pdbx_strand_id
1 'polypeptide(L)'
;MTSANEPDDEFLAAATRALHTTPGPEALDELGWWDLLGDGIALWGDPDAREAVFAVFRAQGRELADTAALGALVASTFLVAAGRGPGEAVAVLPRGASKGSGVDTWTLIGPVGRRPLLVDRAGSGVWLVDLAEVAVTAVELSGRFSLAEVSIPPDAGELILTEPRAAAVRDRARYLARLALATELHGLAERIV
;
A
#
# COMPACT_ATOMS: atom_id res chain seq x y z
N MET A 1 34.37 15.51 3.71
CA MET A 1 33.64 14.24 3.84
C MET A 1 32.27 14.58 4.39
N THR A 2 31.43 15.12 3.51
CA THR A 2 30.02 15.42 3.78
C THR A 2 29.23 14.12 3.59
N SER A 3 28.18 13.99 4.39
CA SER A 3 27.65 12.71 4.84
C SER A 3 26.86 11.98 3.76
N ALA A 4 26.97 10.66 3.73
CA ALA A 4 26.04 9.81 3.00
C ALA A 4 24.75 9.53 3.81
N ASN A 5 24.57 10.19 4.97
CA ASN A 5 23.46 9.96 5.90
C ASN A 5 22.44 11.11 5.97
N GLU A 6 22.77 12.31 5.49
CA GLU A 6 21.89 13.49 5.56
C GLU A 6 20.53 13.32 4.84
N PRO A 7 20.45 12.72 3.63
CA PRO A 7 19.16 12.54 2.94
C PRO A 7 18.24 11.52 3.62
N ASP A 8 18.77 10.36 4.03
CA ASP A 8 18.01 9.32 4.76
C ASP A 8 17.46 9.88 6.08
N ASP A 9 18.27 10.64 6.81
CA ASP A 9 17.87 11.28 8.06
C ASP A 9 16.80 12.38 7.84
N GLU A 10 16.86 13.14 6.73
CA GLU A 10 15.88 14.17 6.40
C GLU A 10 14.51 13.57 6.01
N PHE A 11 14.50 12.58 5.11
CA PHE A 11 13.26 11.91 4.71
C PHE A 11 12.60 11.20 5.89
N LEU A 12 13.38 10.51 6.72
CA LEU A 12 12.87 9.85 7.91
C LEU A 12 12.29 10.84 8.91
N ALA A 13 12.98 11.96 9.15
CA ALA A 13 12.47 13.00 10.04
C ALA A 13 11.17 13.64 9.53
N ALA A 14 11.06 13.87 8.21
CA ALA A 14 9.84 14.38 7.60
C ALA A 14 8.69 13.38 7.73
N ALA A 15 8.92 12.11 7.39
CA ALA A 15 7.93 11.04 7.50
C ALA A 15 7.46 10.84 8.95
N THR A 16 8.39 10.78 9.91
CA THR A 16 8.04 10.67 11.33
C THR A 16 7.17 11.83 11.79
N ARG A 17 7.49 13.07 11.42
CA ARG A 17 6.66 14.23 11.78
C ARG A 17 5.24 14.10 11.23
N ALA A 18 5.09 13.86 9.92
CA ALA A 18 3.78 13.79 9.27
C ALA A 18 2.91 12.67 9.86
N LEU A 19 3.48 11.47 10.03
CA LEU A 19 2.77 10.30 10.57
C LEU A 19 2.44 10.42 12.06
N HIS A 20 3.16 11.26 12.80
CA HIS A 20 2.87 11.56 14.19
C HIS A 20 1.74 12.58 14.34
N THR A 21 1.70 13.60 13.47
CA THR A 21 0.76 14.72 13.57
C THR A 21 -0.61 14.44 12.97
N THR A 22 -0.63 13.69 11.86
CA THR A 22 -1.82 13.49 11.05
C THR A 22 -2.06 11.98 10.89
N PRO A 23 -3.28 11.47 11.15
CA PRO A 23 -3.59 10.05 10.91
C PRO A 23 -3.96 9.79 9.45
N GLY A 24 -3.86 8.53 9.02
CA GLY A 24 -4.57 8.04 7.84
C GLY A 24 -4.09 8.59 6.49
N PRO A 25 -5.00 8.73 5.50
CA PRO A 25 -4.62 9.13 4.14
C PRO A 25 -4.10 10.57 4.07
N GLU A 26 -4.50 11.46 4.98
CA GLU A 26 -4.04 12.85 5.00
C GLU A 26 -2.53 12.97 5.27
N ALA A 27 -1.96 12.09 6.10
CA ALA A 27 -0.52 12.03 6.31
C ALA A 27 0.24 11.64 5.04
N LEU A 28 -0.35 10.76 4.22
CA LEU A 28 0.20 10.37 2.92
C LEU A 28 0.07 11.50 1.89
N ASP A 29 -1.04 12.26 1.93
CA ASP A 29 -1.22 13.46 1.10
C ASP A 29 -0.13 14.51 1.43
N GLU A 30 0.14 14.78 2.71
CA GLU A 30 1.19 15.72 3.15
C GLU A 30 2.60 15.31 2.68
N LEU A 31 2.87 14.00 2.61
CA LEU A 31 4.16 13.46 2.17
C LEU A 31 4.32 13.40 0.65
N GLY A 32 3.30 13.82 -0.12
CA GLY A 32 3.31 13.64 -1.58
C GLY A 32 3.39 12.17 -2.00
N TRP A 33 2.92 11.27 -1.13
CA TRP A 33 3.08 9.82 -1.26
C TRP A 33 2.56 9.30 -2.60
N TRP A 34 1.42 9.84 -3.06
CA TRP A 34 0.78 9.38 -4.28
C TRP A 34 1.63 9.72 -5.50
N ASP A 35 2.08 10.97 -5.62
CA ASP A 35 2.91 11.41 -6.74
C ASP A 35 4.23 10.63 -6.81
N LEU A 36 4.79 10.30 -5.66
CA LEU A 36 6.00 9.50 -5.53
C LEU A 36 5.84 8.08 -6.14
N LEU A 37 4.62 7.55 -6.16
CA LEU A 37 4.30 6.26 -6.78
C LEU A 37 4.05 6.33 -8.30
N GLY A 38 3.89 7.53 -8.87
CA GLY A 38 3.30 7.76 -10.19
C GLY A 38 4.06 7.18 -11.37
N ASP A 39 5.38 7.11 -11.28
CA ASP A 39 6.18 6.73 -12.43
C ASP A 39 6.59 5.26 -12.46
N GLY A 40 6.42 4.49 -11.37
CA GLY A 40 6.67 3.04 -11.21
C GLY A 40 8.08 2.51 -11.54
N ILE A 41 8.61 2.94 -12.68
CA ILE A 41 9.97 2.94 -13.20
C ILE A 41 10.84 3.97 -12.46
N ALA A 42 10.36 5.19 -12.20
CA ALA A 42 11.17 6.20 -11.49
C ALA A 42 11.49 5.80 -10.05
N LEU A 43 10.59 5.07 -9.37
CA LEU A 43 10.90 4.53 -8.04
C LEU A 43 12.20 3.71 -8.03
N TRP A 44 12.64 3.13 -9.14
CA TRP A 44 13.91 2.40 -9.19
C TRP A 44 15.01 3.11 -9.97
N GLY A 45 14.68 4.12 -10.75
CA GLY A 45 15.64 5.00 -11.42
C GLY A 45 16.13 6.14 -10.51
N ASP A 46 15.37 6.49 -9.48
CA ASP A 46 15.59 7.62 -8.59
C ASP A 46 15.95 7.11 -7.17
N PRO A 47 17.21 7.26 -6.74
CA PRO A 47 17.64 6.91 -5.39
C PRO A 47 16.86 7.64 -4.29
N ASP A 48 16.56 8.92 -4.47
CA ASP A 48 15.93 9.76 -3.45
C ASP A 48 14.47 9.32 -3.26
N ALA A 49 13.78 8.98 -4.35
CA ALA A 49 12.43 8.42 -4.27
C ALA A 49 12.40 7.07 -3.51
N ARG A 50 13.43 6.22 -3.67
CA ARG A 50 13.53 4.97 -2.89
C ARG A 50 13.74 5.23 -1.42
N GLU A 51 14.67 6.12 -1.11
CA GLU A 51 14.98 6.50 0.27
C GLU A 51 13.74 7.08 0.95
N ALA A 52 13.02 7.97 0.28
CA ALA A 52 11.74 8.50 0.76
C ALA A 52 10.69 7.40 1.00
N VAL A 53 10.54 6.41 0.11
CA VAL A 53 9.63 5.27 0.38
C VAL A 53 10.02 4.50 1.63
N PHE A 54 11.30 4.14 1.74
CA PHE A 54 11.75 3.35 2.89
C PHE A 54 11.69 4.15 4.19
N ALA A 55 11.96 5.45 4.14
CA ALA A 55 11.75 6.36 5.26
C ALA A 55 10.29 6.37 5.73
N VAL A 56 9.31 6.39 4.82
CA VAL A 56 7.87 6.32 5.18
C VAL A 56 7.55 5.02 5.91
N PHE A 57 7.98 3.85 5.40
CA PHE A 57 7.71 2.58 6.07
C PHE A 57 8.43 2.45 7.41
N ARG A 58 9.69 2.90 7.51
CA ARG A 58 10.45 2.89 8.77
C ARG A 58 9.79 3.81 9.80
N ALA A 59 9.39 5.01 9.39
CA ALA A 59 8.64 5.94 10.24
C ALA A 59 7.29 5.36 10.68
N GLN A 60 6.55 4.71 9.78
CA GLN A 60 5.29 4.04 10.10
C GLN A 60 5.49 2.97 11.19
N GLY A 61 6.54 2.15 11.07
CA GLY A 61 6.88 1.16 12.08
C GLY A 61 7.22 1.79 13.45
N ARG A 62 8.02 2.86 13.46
CA ARG A 62 8.39 3.60 14.68
C ARG A 62 7.17 4.18 15.38
N GLU A 63 6.31 4.85 14.63
CA GLU A 63 5.15 5.59 15.15
C GLU A 63 3.92 4.71 15.38
N LEU A 64 3.93 3.45 14.93
CA LEU A 64 2.74 2.59 14.80
C LEU A 64 1.62 3.33 14.05
N ALA A 65 1.99 4.01 12.97
CA ALA A 65 1.05 4.84 12.23
C ALA A 65 0.09 3.98 11.40
N ASP A 66 -1.17 4.42 11.34
CA ASP A 66 -2.23 3.75 10.61
C ASP A 66 -2.39 4.37 9.22
N THR A 67 -1.92 3.65 8.18
CA THR A 67 -1.91 4.19 6.80
C THR A 67 -2.21 3.11 5.77
N ALA A 68 -2.62 3.56 4.57
CA ALA A 68 -2.79 2.73 3.39
C ALA A 68 -1.51 2.61 2.52
N ALA A 69 -0.33 3.03 3.01
CA ALA A 69 0.90 3.13 2.22
C ALA A 69 1.29 1.80 1.56
N LEU A 70 1.19 0.69 2.29
CA LEU A 70 1.50 -0.64 1.75
C LEU A 70 0.57 -1.01 0.58
N GLY A 71 -0.74 -0.84 0.75
CA GLY A 71 -1.72 -1.13 -0.29
C GLY A 71 -1.53 -0.23 -1.52
N ALA A 72 -1.18 1.04 -1.32
CA ALA A 72 -0.86 1.99 -2.37
C ALA A 72 0.41 1.60 -3.16
N LEU A 73 1.47 1.20 -2.45
CA LEU A 73 2.71 0.73 -3.08
C LEU A 73 2.48 -0.52 -3.93
N VAL A 74 1.65 -1.45 -3.45
CA VAL A 74 1.29 -2.65 -4.21
C VAL A 74 0.46 -2.27 -5.44
N ALA A 75 -0.57 -1.43 -5.26
CA ALA A 75 -1.44 -0.98 -6.35
C ALA A 75 -0.68 -0.28 -7.47
N SER A 76 0.32 0.56 -7.14
CA SER A 76 1.08 1.35 -8.13
C SER A 76 1.65 0.50 -9.26
N THR A 77 2.16 -0.70 -8.96
CA THR A 77 2.72 -1.60 -9.97
C THR A 77 1.70 -2.04 -11.02
N PHE A 78 0.46 -2.27 -10.60
CA PHE A 78 -0.63 -2.65 -11.48
C PHE A 78 -1.22 -1.43 -12.21
N LEU A 79 -1.36 -0.30 -11.52
CA LEU A 79 -1.87 0.95 -12.11
C LEU A 79 -0.98 1.43 -13.26
N VAL A 80 0.35 1.47 -13.04
CA VAL A 80 1.32 1.82 -14.08
C VAL A 80 1.22 0.86 -15.28
N ALA A 81 1.11 -0.44 -15.02
CA ALA A 81 0.96 -1.44 -16.08
C ALA A 81 -0.36 -1.31 -16.85
N ALA A 82 -1.41 -0.76 -16.21
CA ALA A 82 -2.71 -0.46 -16.80
C ALA A 82 -2.77 0.92 -17.50
N GLY A 83 -1.71 1.73 -17.39
CA GLY A 83 -1.72 3.12 -17.88
C GLY A 83 -2.62 4.04 -17.05
N ARG A 84 -2.83 3.72 -15.77
CA ARG A 84 -3.58 4.51 -14.78
C ARG A 84 -2.61 5.33 -13.94
N GLY A 85 -3.10 6.45 -13.40
CA GLY A 85 -2.34 7.38 -12.58
C GLY A 85 -2.04 6.87 -11.17
N PRO A 86 -1.06 7.49 -10.49
CA PRO A 86 -0.78 7.23 -9.07
C PRO A 86 -2.00 7.46 -8.17
N GLY A 87 -2.09 6.67 -7.10
CA GLY A 87 -3.07 6.89 -6.04
C GLY A 87 -4.53 6.73 -6.45
N GLU A 88 -4.81 6.32 -7.69
CA GLU A 88 -6.16 6.03 -8.19
C GLU A 88 -6.83 4.87 -7.44
N ALA A 89 -6.07 3.99 -6.81
CA ALA A 89 -6.59 2.87 -6.04
C ALA A 89 -5.60 2.40 -4.96
N VAL A 90 -6.11 1.68 -3.97
CA VAL A 90 -5.33 0.99 -2.93
C VAL A 90 -5.55 -0.51 -3.04
N ALA A 91 -4.48 -1.31 -3.04
CA ALA A 91 -4.60 -2.75 -3.16
C ALA A 91 -5.11 -3.37 -1.85
N VAL A 92 -6.02 -4.32 -1.98
CA VAL A 92 -6.38 -5.25 -0.91
C VAL A 92 -5.58 -6.54 -1.05
N LEU A 93 -5.24 -7.15 0.08
CA LEU A 93 -4.41 -8.36 0.12
C LEU A 93 -5.29 -9.60 0.31
N PRO A 94 -5.04 -10.70 -0.40
CA PRO A 94 -5.86 -11.90 -0.26
C PRO A 94 -5.72 -12.47 1.16
N ARG A 95 -6.86 -12.76 1.83
CA ARG A 95 -6.87 -13.37 3.18
C ARG A 95 -6.77 -14.90 3.14
N GLY A 96 -6.63 -15.49 1.95
CA GLY A 96 -6.84 -16.92 1.72
C GLY A 96 -8.34 -17.24 1.64
N ALA A 97 -8.71 -18.26 0.86
CA ALA A 97 -10.12 -18.58 0.64
C ALA A 97 -10.78 -19.09 1.94
N SER A 98 -11.84 -18.43 2.39
CA SER A 98 -12.80 -19.06 3.30
C SER A 98 -13.48 -20.20 2.52
N LYS A 99 -13.16 -21.45 2.85
CA LYS A 99 -13.72 -22.61 2.15
C LYS A 99 -15.26 -22.57 2.27
N GLY A 100 -15.94 -22.36 1.14
CA GLY A 100 -17.37 -22.64 0.99
C GLY A 100 -18.33 -21.44 0.85
N SER A 101 -17.86 -20.19 0.90
CA SER A 101 -18.75 -19.01 0.78
C SER A 101 -19.02 -18.55 -0.66
N GLY A 102 -18.17 -18.94 -1.63
CA GLY A 102 -18.23 -18.41 -3.00
C GLY A 102 -17.90 -16.92 -3.11
N VAL A 103 -17.45 -16.28 -2.01
CA VAL A 103 -17.09 -14.87 -1.93
C VAL A 103 -15.63 -14.78 -1.49
N ASP A 104 -14.83 -14.04 -2.26
CA ASP A 104 -13.44 -13.81 -1.93
C ASP A 104 -13.34 -12.79 -0.78
N THR A 105 -12.63 -13.17 0.28
CA THR A 105 -12.34 -12.30 1.42
C THR A 105 -10.95 -11.71 1.30
N TRP A 106 -10.87 -10.40 1.43
CA TRP A 106 -9.65 -9.62 1.29
C TRP A 106 -9.37 -8.84 2.56
N THR A 107 -8.10 -8.51 2.76
CA THR A 107 -7.63 -7.69 3.87
C THR A 107 -7.33 -6.30 3.34
N LEU A 108 -7.98 -5.29 3.92
CA LEU A 108 -7.66 -3.89 3.75
C LEU A 108 -6.86 -3.39 4.96
N ILE A 109 -5.72 -2.75 4.70
CA ILE A 109 -4.82 -2.22 5.72
C ILE A 109 -4.90 -0.70 5.69
N GLY A 110 -5.25 -0.11 6.82
CA GLY A 110 -5.36 1.33 7.02
C GLY A 110 -6.53 1.98 6.29
N PRO A 111 -6.81 3.25 6.61
CA PRO A 111 -7.86 4.03 5.98
C PRO A 111 -7.48 4.45 4.55
N VAL A 112 -8.40 4.24 3.61
CA VAL A 112 -8.19 4.55 2.17
C VAL A 112 -8.95 5.79 1.68
N GLY A 113 -9.76 6.40 2.57
CA GLY A 113 -10.67 7.49 2.20
C GLY A 113 -11.70 7.02 1.16
N ARG A 114 -11.80 7.75 0.04
CA ARG A 114 -12.73 7.45 -1.07
C ARG A 114 -12.08 6.68 -2.22
N ARG A 115 -10.84 6.20 -2.04
CA ARG A 115 -10.10 5.53 -3.12
C ARG A 115 -10.70 4.14 -3.39
N PRO A 116 -10.91 3.78 -4.67
CA PRO A 116 -11.24 2.42 -5.07
C PRO A 116 -10.25 1.37 -4.55
N LEU A 117 -10.73 0.14 -4.45
CA LEU A 117 -9.93 -1.01 -4.09
C LEU A 117 -9.40 -1.69 -5.35
N LEU A 118 -8.09 -1.96 -5.37
CA LEU A 118 -7.45 -2.78 -6.40
C LEU A 118 -7.40 -4.23 -5.94
N VAL A 119 -7.98 -5.13 -6.75
CA VAL A 119 -8.13 -6.55 -6.45
C VAL A 119 -7.40 -7.37 -7.50
N ASP A 120 -6.28 -8.00 -7.13
CA ASP A 120 -5.53 -8.92 -7.99
C ASP A 120 -6.05 -10.36 -7.83
N ARG A 121 -6.92 -10.79 -8.75
CA ARG A 121 -7.49 -12.14 -8.78
C ARG A 121 -6.62 -13.03 -9.67
N ALA A 122 -5.75 -13.83 -9.05
CA ALA A 122 -4.92 -14.78 -9.80
C ALA A 122 -5.78 -15.69 -10.69
N GLY A 123 -5.46 -15.72 -11.99
CA GLY A 123 -6.21 -16.43 -13.02
C GLY A 123 -7.27 -15.59 -13.73
N SER A 124 -7.66 -14.44 -13.18
CA SER A 124 -8.74 -13.57 -13.70
C SER A 124 -8.31 -12.13 -13.98
N GLY A 125 -7.10 -11.72 -13.56
CA GLY A 125 -6.60 -10.36 -13.74
C GLY A 125 -6.87 -9.42 -12.58
N VAL A 126 -6.75 -8.11 -12.83
CA VAL A 126 -6.83 -7.06 -11.81
C VAL A 126 -8.05 -6.19 -12.04
N TRP A 127 -8.77 -5.93 -10.96
CA TRP A 127 -10.04 -5.21 -10.95
C TRP A 127 -9.98 -3.98 -10.05
N LEU A 128 -10.67 -2.91 -10.43
CA LEU A 128 -10.97 -1.77 -9.57
C LEU A 128 -12.41 -1.88 -9.09
N VAL A 129 -12.59 -1.86 -7.78
CA VAL A 129 -13.90 -1.98 -7.14
C VAL A 129 -14.15 -0.75 -6.28
N ASP A 130 -15.31 -0.12 -6.43
CA ASP A 130 -15.68 1.00 -5.57
C ASP A 130 -15.88 0.49 -4.14
N LEU A 131 -15.30 1.21 -3.17
CA LEU A 131 -15.46 0.91 -1.75
C LEU A 131 -16.94 0.94 -1.32
N ALA A 132 -17.77 1.77 -1.97
CA ALA A 132 -19.19 1.86 -1.71
C ALA A 132 -19.99 0.62 -2.16
N GLU A 133 -19.42 -0.23 -3.01
CA GLU A 133 -20.07 -1.41 -3.58
C GLU A 133 -19.75 -2.71 -2.81
N VAL A 134 -18.91 -2.65 -1.77
CA VAL A 134 -18.42 -3.83 -1.05
C VAL A 134 -18.76 -3.79 0.43
N ALA A 135 -18.93 -4.97 1.02
CA ALA A 135 -19.11 -5.09 2.46
C ALA A 135 -17.74 -5.04 3.15
N VAL A 136 -17.58 -4.08 4.07
CA VAL A 136 -16.37 -3.87 4.85
C VAL A 136 -16.67 -4.16 6.32
N THR A 137 -15.91 -5.07 6.91
CA THR A 137 -16.01 -5.45 8.33
C THR A 137 -14.71 -5.09 9.02
N ALA A 138 -14.76 -4.16 9.98
CA ALA A 138 -13.59 -3.83 10.79
C ALA A 138 -13.14 -5.07 11.58
N VAL A 139 -11.82 -5.29 11.63
CA VAL A 139 -11.21 -6.31 12.47
C VAL A 139 -10.70 -5.62 13.73
N GLU A 140 -11.27 -5.98 14.87
CA GLU A 140 -10.86 -5.45 16.17
C GLU A 140 -9.44 -5.91 16.49
N LEU A 141 -8.51 -4.95 16.47
CA LEU A 141 -7.11 -5.14 16.85
C LEU A 141 -6.79 -4.21 18.02
N SER A 142 -5.99 -4.69 18.97
CA SER A 142 -5.44 -3.82 20.00
C SER A 142 -4.38 -2.90 19.40
N GLY A 143 -4.55 -1.59 19.52
CA GLY A 143 -3.55 -0.60 19.07
C GLY A 143 -4.16 0.50 18.21
N ARG A 144 -3.30 1.14 17.39
CA ARG A 144 -3.70 2.23 16.47
C ARG A 144 -3.99 1.75 15.06
N PHE A 145 -3.73 0.48 14.74
CA PHE A 145 -3.85 -0.06 13.39
C PHE A 145 -5.30 -0.37 13.03
N SER A 146 -5.72 0.12 11.86
CA SER A 146 -7.00 -0.24 11.26
C SER A 146 -6.79 -1.39 10.28
N LEU A 147 -7.54 -2.46 10.49
CA LEU A 147 -7.63 -3.59 9.57
C LEU A 147 -9.09 -3.85 9.28
N ALA A 148 -9.43 -4.13 8.02
CA ALA A 148 -10.77 -4.53 7.65
C ALA A 148 -10.76 -5.76 6.74
N GLU A 149 -11.75 -6.61 6.92
CA GLU A 149 -12.10 -7.65 5.96
C GLU A 149 -13.07 -7.06 4.93
N VAL A 150 -12.76 -7.26 3.66
CA VAL A 150 -13.60 -6.82 2.53
C VAL A 150 -14.10 -8.06 1.81
N SER A 151 -15.41 -8.17 1.66
CA SER A 151 -16.07 -9.22 0.88
C SER A 151 -16.39 -8.68 -0.51
N ILE A 152 -15.76 -9.24 -1.54
CA ILE A 152 -15.84 -8.72 -2.90
C ILE A 152 -16.45 -9.80 -3.82
N PRO A 153 -17.61 -9.54 -4.45
CA PRO A 153 -18.18 -10.44 -5.45
C PRO A 153 -17.21 -10.68 -6.62
N PRO A 154 -17.21 -11.88 -7.25
CA PRO A 154 -16.24 -12.23 -8.29
C PRO A 154 -16.35 -11.38 -9.57
N ASP A 155 -17.52 -10.81 -9.82
CA ASP A 155 -17.88 -10.00 -10.99
C ASP A 155 -18.00 -8.49 -10.67
N ALA A 156 -17.70 -8.09 -9.43
CA ALA A 156 -17.70 -6.67 -9.06
C ALA A 156 -16.48 -5.94 -9.65
N GLY A 157 -16.74 -4.72 -10.13
CA GLY A 157 -15.73 -3.74 -10.54
C GLY A 157 -15.41 -3.69 -12.04
N GLU A 158 -14.41 -2.87 -12.36
CA GLU A 158 -13.85 -2.71 -13.70
C GLU A 158 -12.56 -3.54 -13.85
N LEU A 159 -12.48 -4.40 -14.87
CA LEU A 159 -11.24 -5.10 -15.22
C LEU A 159 -10.24 -4.12 -15.84
N ILE A 160 -9.12 -3.86 -15.17
CA ILE A 160 -8.07 -2.94 -15.64
C ILE A 160 -6.85 -3.66 -16.23
N LEU A 161 -6.60 -4.91 -15.84
CA LEU A 161 -5.56 -5.75 -16.44
C LEU A 161 -6.05 -7.18 -16.62
N THR A 162 -5.81 -7.73 -17.81
CA THR A 162 -6.00 -9.16 -18.07
C THR A 162 -4.97 -10.00 -17.31
N GLU A 163 -5.29 -11.26 -17.02
CA GLU A 163 -4.39 -12.15 -16.28
C GLU A 163 -2.97 -12.23 -16.83
N PRO A 164 -2.72 -12.36 -18.16
CA PRO A 164 -1.35 -12.39 -18.67
C PRO A 164 -0.53 -11.14 -18.34
N ARG A 165 -1.16 -9.95 -18.35
CA ARG A 165 -0.50 -8.70 -17.99
C ARG A 165 -0.34 -8.57 -16.47
N ALA A 166 -1.36 -8.94 -15.71
CA ALA A 166 -1.32 -8.96 -14.25
C ALA A 166 -0.21 -9.86 -13.71
N ALA A 167 -0.12 -11.09 -14.25
CA ALA A 167 0.90 -12.07 -13.85
C ALA A 167 2.33 -11.55 -14.04
N ALA A 168 2.58 -10.81 -15.12
CA ALA A 168 3.90 -10.26 -15.42
C ALA A 168 4.40 -9.24 -14.38
N VAL A 169 3.49 -8.56 -13.67
CA VAL A 169 3.83 -7.52 -12.68
C VAL A 169 3.61 -7.95 -11.23
N ARG A 170 2.88 -9.05 -11.01
CA ARG A 170 2.53 -9.58 -9.68
C ARG A 170 3.75 -9.89 -8.82
N ASP A 171 4.81 -10.44 -9.40
CA ASP A 171 6.03 -10.76 -8.64
C ASP A 171 6.77 -9.50 -8.18
N ARG A 172 6.73 -8.44 -8.99
CA ARG A 172 7.26 -7.13 -8.59
C ARG A 172 6.44 -6.51 -7.46
N ALA A 173 5.12 -6.58 -7.55
CA ALA A 173 4.22 -6.11 -6.50
C ALA A 173 4.49 -6.81 -5.16
N ARG A 174 4.63 -8.15 -5.20
CA ARG A 174 4.98 -8.96 -4.02
C ARG A 174 6.36 -8.64 -3.46
N TYR A 175 7.35 -8.45 -4.33
CA TYR A 175 8.70 -8.08 -3.91
C TYR A 175 8.70 -6.74 -3.16
N LEU A 176 8.04 -5.73 -3.72
CA LEU A 176 7.88 -4.41 -3.10
C LEU A 176 7.15 -4.49 -1.75
N ALA A 177 6.05 -5.25 -1.68
CA ALA A 177 5.33 -5.45 -0.43
C ALA A 177 6.23 -6.04 0.67
N ARG A 178 7.03 -7.05 0.33
CA ARG A 178 7.95 -7.69 1.28
C ARG A 178 9.04 -6.74 1.75
N LEU A 179 9.58 -5.92 0.84
CA LEU A 179 10.61 -4.95 1.18
C LEU A 179 10.07 -3.86 2.10
N ALA A 180 8.90 -3.29 1.77
CA ALA A 180 8.20 -2.33 2.60
C ALA A 180 7.92 -2.87 4.01
N LEU A 181 7.37 -4.08 4.11
CA LEU A 181 7.11 -4.75 5.39
C LEU A 181 8.39 -4.98 6.20
N ALA A 182 9.50 -5.37 5.57
CA ALA A 182 10.78 -5.54 6.25
C ALA A 182 11.28 -4.21 6.85
N THR A 183 11.14 -3.11 6.11
CA THR A 183 11.50 -1.76 6.56
C THR A 183 10.60 -1.27 7.69
N GLU A 184 9.30 -1.55 7.63
CA GLU A 184 8.35 -1.25 8.70
C GLU A 184 8.68 -2.03 9.98
N LEU A 185 8.95 -3.33 9.87
CA LEU A 185 9.39 -4.15 11.01
C LEU A 185 10.71 -3.67 11.60
N HIS A 186 11.63 -3.18 10.77
CA HIS A 186 12.87 -2.57 11.24
C HIS A 186 12.57 -1.31 12.06
N GLY A 187 11.75 -0.40 11.54
CA GLY A 187 11.31 0.79 12.27
C GLY A 187 10.63 0.48 13.60
N LEU A 188 9.78 -0.56 13.62
CA LEU A 188 9.14 -1.04 14.85
C LEU A 188 10.17 -1.52 15.88
N ALA A 189 11.19 -2.28 15.45
CA ALA A 189 12.22 -2.80 16.35
C ALA A 189 13.06 -1.68 17.00
N GLU A 190 13.29 -0.58 16.27
CA GLU A 190 14.03 0.58 16.78
C GLU A 190 13.33 1.29 17.94
N ARG A 191 12.01 1.13 18.08
CA ARG A 191 11.26 1.70 19.20
C ARG A 191 11.51 0.97 20.53
N ILE A 192 11.91 -0.30 20.48
CA ILE A 192 12.05 -1.16 21.67
C ILE A 192 13.40 -0.93 22.37
N VAL A 193 14.37 -0.35 21.67
CA VAL A 193 15.73 -0.05 22.14
C VAL A 193 15.80 1.37 22.71
#